data_AF-A0A5A7U940-F1
#
_entry.id   AF-A0A5A7U940-F1
#
_cell.length_a   1.000
_cell.length_b   1.000
_cell.length_c   1.000
_cell.angle_alpha   90.00
_cell.angle_beta   90.00
_cell.angle_gamma   90.00
#
_symmetry.space_group_name_H-M   'P 1'
#
loop_
_entity.id
_entity.type
_entity.pdbx_description
1 polymer ?
#
loop_
_entity_poly.entity_id
_entity_poly.type
_entity_poly.pdbx_seq_one_letter_code
_entity_poly.pdbx_strand_id
1 'polypeptide(L)'
;MLYLVEVSDSIRYLESRLDEIFEKTDIIDVVAGRVEGLPIQELLARVDTLEANTNVRKTVNYERGDSSSGFAAHKEERVNELDSSQKTLLEMINNMSEDFRATLDVVRNEIADVNTRLSLTMRAIANQVPVGGAVPVTQYFKATNTVTEEAKVTLATMYLCEDAKLWWRSRHMDIQEGRCTIDTLDVLKKELRSQFFPENVEILAR
;
A
#
# COMPACT_ATOMS: atom_id res chain seq x y z
N MET A 1 -1.42 -27.03 1.23
CA MET A 1 -2.69 -26.41 1.66
C MET A 1 -2.47 -25.28 2.67
N LEU A 2 -1.57 -25.43 3.66
CA LEU A 2 -1.26 -24.39 4.66
C LEU A 2 -0.87 -23.03 4.06
N TYR A 3 -0.02 -23.00 3.04
CA TYR A 3 0.39 -21.75 2.36
C TYR A 3 -0.76 -20.98 1.68
N LEU A 4 -1.77 -21.67 1.13
CA LEU A 4 -2.91 -20.99 0.49
C LEU A 4 -3.82 -20.31 1.52
N VAL A 5 -3.91 -20.90 2.72
CA VAL A 5 -4.61 -20.31 3.86
C VAL A 5 -3.86 -19.06 4.35
N GLU A 6 -2.54 -19.15 4.50
CA GLU A 6 -1.68 -18.03 4.93
C GLU A 6 -1.74 -16.83 3.97
N VAL A 7 -1.74 -17.08 2.65
CA VAL A 7 -1.90 -16.02 1.64
C VAL A 7 -3.30 -15.39 1.72
N SER A 8 -4.35 -16.19 1.94
CA SER A 8 -5.72 -15.66 2.09
C SER A 8 -5.88 -14.82 3.35
N ASP A 9 -5.28 -15.24 4.46
CA ASP A 9 -5.28 -14.46 5.71
C ASP A 9 -4.48 -13.16 5.56
N SER A 10 -3.37 -13.18 4.81
CA SER A 10 -2.58 -11.99 4.51
C SER A 10 -3.37 -10.98 3.66
N ILE A 11 -4.13 -11.44 2.66
CA ILE A 11 -5.02 -10.58 1.85
C ILE A 11 -6.07 -9.92 2.73
N ARG A 12 -6.75 -10.69 3.59
CA ARG A 12 -7.76 -10.16 4.51
C ARG A 12 -7.18 -9.14 5.49
N TYR A 13 -5.97 -9.38 5.97
CA TYR A 13 -5.25 -8.41 6.81
C TYR A 13 -4.97 -7.11 6.05
N LEU A 14 -4.50 -7.18 4.80
CA LEU A 14 -4.24 -6.00 3.98
C LEU A 14 -5.51 -5.23 3.65
N GLU A 15 -6.62 -5.90 3.35
CA GLU A 15 -7.94 -5.27 3.15
C GLU A 15 -8.36 -4.48 4.40
N SER A 16 -8.29 -5.10 5.59
CA SER A 16 -8.60 -4.42 6.85
C SER A 16 -7.67 -3.23 7.12
N ARG A 17 -6.38 -3.35 6.79
CA ARG A 17 -5.42 -2.24 6.92
C ARG A 17 -5.76 -1.09 5.99
N LEU A 18 -6.18 -1.37 4.76
CA LEU A 18 -6.59 -0.36 3.79
C LEU A 18 -7.85 0.37 4.26
N ASP A 19 -8.85 -0.35 4.75
CA ASP A 19 -10.09 0.26 5.23
C ASP A 19 -9.80 1.22 6.40
N GLU A 20 -8.94 0.83 7.35
CA GLU A 20 -8.51 1.73 8.44
C GLU A 20 -7.80 2.99 7.92
N ILE A 21 -7.02 2.87 6.84
CA ILE A 21 -6.32 4.01 6.24
C ILE A 21 -7.32 4.92 5.51
N PHE A 22 -8.30 4.37 4.79
CA PHE A 22 -9.37 5.15 4.17
C PHE A 22 -10.17 5.95 5.21
N GLU A 23 -10.54 5.35 6.33
CA GLU A 23 -11.22 6.05 7.43
C GLU A 23 -10.37 7.22 7.97
N LYS A 24 -9.05 7.05 8.06
CA LYS A 24 -8.14 8.14 8.46
C LYS A 24 -8.11 9.26 7.42
N THR A 25 -8.17 8.93 6.13
CA THR A 25 -8.28 9.92 5.04
C THR A 25 -9.61 10.68 5.12
N ASP A 26 -10.72 10.01 5.42
CA ASP A 26 -12.02 10.69 5.59
C ASP A 26 -12.03 11.66 6.79
N ILE A 27 -11.27 11.36 7.86
CA ILE A 27 -11.08 12.31 8.97
C ILE A 27 -10.34 13.58 8.50
N ILE A 28 -9.39 13.47 7.57
CA ILE A 28 -8.68 14.62 7.00
C ILE A 28 -9.67 15.52 6.27
N ASP A 29 -10.60 14.95 5.50
CA ASP A 29 -11.64 15.72 4.80
C ASP A 29 -12.56 16.47 5.78
N VAL A 30 -12.92 15.84 6.91
CA VAL A 30 -13.67 16.50 7.99
C VAL A 30 -12.89 17.67 8.60
N VAL A 31 -11.58 17.52 8.81
CA VAL A 31 -10.73 18.58 9.34
C VAL A 31 -10.58 19.71 8.32
N ALA A 32 -10.37 19.40 7.05
CA ALA A 32 -10.30 20.37 5.96
C ALA A 32 -11.59 21.19 5.87
N GLY A 33 -12.76 20.55 5.90
CA GLY A 33 -14.05 21.25 5.91
C GLY A 33 -14.26 22.16 7.12
N ARG A 34 -13.71 21.81 8.30
CA ARG A 34 -13.74 22.70 9.48
C ARG A 34 -12.82 23.92 9.31
N VAL A 35 -11.67 23.75 8.68
CA VAL A 35 -10.73 24.84 8.39
C VAL A 35 -11.33 25.79 7.34
N GLU A 36 -11.98 25.24 6.31
CA GLU A 36 -12.71 26.01 5.29
C GLU A 36 -13.89 26.78 5.90
N GLY A 37 -14.59 26.19 6.86
CA GLY A 37 -15.72 26.82 7.55
C GLY A 37 -15.35 27.90 8.58
N LEU A 38 -14.06 28.26 8.73
CA LEU A 38 -13.67 29.32 9.66
C LEU A 38 -14.16 30.69 9.16
N PRO A 39 -14.89 31.47 9.99
CA PRO A 39 -15.55 32.71 9.54
C PRO A 39 -14.58 33.90 9.52
N ILE A 40 -13.43 33.76 8.85
CA ILE A 40 -12.40 34.82 8.81
C ILE A 40 -12.86 36.05 8.05
N GLN A 41 -13.62 35.86 6.97
CA GLN A 41 -14.27 36.95 6.24
C GLN A 41 -15.35 37.66 7.07
N GLU A 42 -16.08 36.93 7.94
CA GLU A 42 -17.02 37.54 8.88
C GLU A 42 -16.29 38.36 9.94
N LEU A 43 -15.13 37.87 10.38
CA LEU A 43 -14.24 38.57 11.31
C LEU A 43 -13.71 39.87 10.70
N LEU A 44 -13.33 39.84 9.42
CA LEU A 44 -12.95 41.01 8.64
C LEU A 44 -14.10 42.05 8.63
N ALA A 45 -15.30 41.64 8.21
CA ALA A 45 -16.47 42.52 8.16
C ALA A 45 -16.85 43.13 9.53
N ARG A 46 -16.66 42.38 10.62
CA ARG A 46 -16.87 42.88 11.98
C ARG A 46 -15.79 43.89 12.39
N VAL A 47 -14.55 43.70 11.97
CA VAL A 47 -13.46 44.66 12.20
C VAL A 47 -13.74 45.97 11.45
N ASP A 48 -14.16 45.91 10.19
CA ASP A 48 -14.51 47.09 9.38
C ASP A 48 -15.66 47.88 10.02
N THR A 49 -16.70 47.16 10.49
CA THR A 49 -17.84 47.76 11.18
C THR A 49 -17.43 48.44 12.49
N LEU A 50 -16.53 47.82 13.26
CA LEU A 50 -16.04 48.37 14.51
C LEU A 50 -15.16 49.60 14.30
N GLU A 51 -14.35 49.61 13.24
CA GLU A 51 -13.58 50.78 12.82
C GLU A 51 -14.48 51.95 12.44
N ALA A 52 -15.48 51.71 11.58
CA ALA A 52 -16.45 52.71 11.17
C ALA A 52 -17.15 53.33 12.39
N ASN A 53 -17.62 52.51 13.33
CA ASN A 53 -18.26 52.96 14.57
C ASN A 53 -17.32 53.77 15.48
N THR A 54 -16.04 53.40 15.55
CA THR A 54 -15.03 54.12 16.34
C THR A 54 -14.72 55.49 15.74
N ASN A 55 -14.62 55.57 14.41
CA ASN A 55 -14.40 56.82 13.69
C ASN A 55 -15.62 57.76 13.81
N VAL A 56 -16.85 57.23 13.74
CA VAL A 56 -18.09 57.98 14.00
C VAL A 56 -18.18 58.50 15.44
N ARG A 57 -17.70 57.74 16.44
CA ARG A 57 -17.66 58.21 17.84
C ARG A 57 -16.58 59.27 18.08
N LYS A 58 -15.45 59.20 17.37
CA LYS A 58 -14.33 60.16 17.47
C LYS A 58 -14.66 61.55 16.92
N THR A 59 -15.51 61.65 15.88
CA THR A 59 -15.97 62.96 15.37
C THR A 59 -16.81 63.74 16.39
N VAL A 60 -17.28 63.08 17.45
CA VAL A 60 -18.15 63.68 18.48
C VAL A 60 -17.37 64.19 19.70
N ASN A 61 -16.13 63.73 20.01
CA ASN A 61 -15.36 64.23 21.16
C ASN A 61 -13.81 63.98 21.09
N TYR A 62 -13.03 65.05 21.37
CA TYR A 62 -11.58 65.20 21.60
C TYR A 62 -10.57 64.79 20.49
N GLU A 63 -9.78 65.78 20.05
CA GLU A 63 -8.58 65.64 19.21
C GLU A 63 -7.50 64.80 19.91
N ARG A 64 -7.33 63.53 19.52
CA ARG A 64 -6.20 62.68 19.92
C ARG A 64 -5.50 62.17 18.66
N GLY A 65 -4.19 62.39 18.60
CA GLY A 65 -3.34 62.33 17.40
C GLY A 65 -3.34 61.02 16.58
N ASP A 66 -2.90 61.19 15.34
CA ASP A 66 -2.90 60.31 14.15
C ASP A 66 -2.51 58.81 14.28
N SER A 67 -2.14 58.32 15.46
CA SER A 67 -1.60 56.97 15.63
C SER A 67 -2.61 55.83 15.47
N SER A 68 -3.91 56.11 15.24
CA SER A 68 -4.96 55.09 15.17
C SER A 68 -5.17 54.49 13.78
N SER A 69 -4.79 55.20 12.71
CA SER A 69 -5.00 54.77 11.32
C SER A 69 -4.09 53.60 10.93
N GLY A 70 -2.79 53.67 11.26
CA GLY A 70 -1.84 52.61 10.93
C GLY A 70 -2.08 51.27 11.65
N PHE A 71 -2.71 51.30 12.83
CA PHE A 71 -3.02 50.07 13.58
C PHE A 71 -4.23 49.29 13.01
N ALA A 72 -5.17 50.00 12.37
CA ALA A 72 -6.30 49.38 11.69
C ALA A 72 -5.85 48.74 10.36
N ALA A 73 -5.12 49.50 9.53
CA ALA A 73 -4.54 49.00 8.28
C ALA A 73 -3.66 47.76 8.51
N HIS A 74 -2.81 47.76 9.54
CA HIS A 74 -2.00 46.59 9.88
C HIS A 74 -2.86 45.39 10.28
N LYS A 75 -4.00 45.56 10.97
CA LYS A 75 -4.86 44.43 11.34
C LYS A 75 -5.58 43.83 10.14
N GLU A 76 -6.07 44.68 9.24
CA GLU A 76 -6.71 44.25 7.99
C GLU A 76 -5.73 43.44 7.14
N GLU A 77 -4.49 43.93 6.97
CA GLU A 77 -3.42 43.23 6.27
C GLU A 77 -3.15 41.84 6.88
N ARG A 78 -3.11 41.72 8.21
CA ARG A 78 -2.89 40.45 8.90
C ARG A 78 -4.06 39.46 8.78
N VAL A 79 -5.30 39.94 8.67
CA VAL A 79 -6.47 39.09 8.45
C VAL A 79 -6.49 38.57 7.01
N ASN A 80 -6.14 39.41 6.03
CA ASN A 80 -6.01 39.01 4.63
C ASN A 80 -4.84 38.03 4.40
N GLU A 81 -3.71 38.24 5.09
CA GLU A 81 -2.58 37.31 5.11
C GLU A 81 -2.99 35.95 5.69
N LEU A 82 -3.78 35.96 6.78
CA LEU A 82 -4.30 34.75 7.41
C LEU A 82 -5.26 33.97 6.50
N ASP A 83 -6.21 34.65 5.85
CA ASP A 83 -7.15 34.07 4.89
C ASP A 83 -6.41 33.43 3.71
N SER A 84 -5.44 34.15 3.14
CA SER A 84 -4.61 33.66 2.04
C SER A 84 -3.77 32.44 2.43
N SER A 85 -3.18 32.48 3.63
CA SER A 85 -2.39 31.37 4.17
C SER A 85 -3.24 30.12 4.38
N GLN A 86 -4.45 30.28 4.92
CA GLN A 86 -5.38 29.17 5.11
C GLN A 86 -5.83 28.54 3.80
N LYS A 87 -6.16 29.37 2.80
CA LYS A 87 -6.51 28.90 1.46
C LYS A 87 -5.38 28.07 0.85
N THR A 88 -4.15 28.54 1.00
CA THR A 88 -2.96 27.82 0.53
C THR A 88 -2.77 26.49 1.26
N LEU A 89 -2.97 26.46 2.58
CA LEU A 89 -2.90 25.22 3.37
C LEU A 89 -4.00 24.23 2.98
N LEU A 90 -5.22 24.68 2.74
CA LEU A 90 -6.33 23.84 2.28
C LEU A 90 -6.04 23.23 0.91
N GLU A 91 -5.54 24.03 -0.03
CA GLU A 91 -5.16 23.55 -1.36
C GLU A 91 -4.08 22.46 -1.26
N MET A 92 -3.04 22.69 -0.45
CA MET A 92 -2.00 21.68 -0.20
C MET A 92 -2.56 20.40 0.43
N ILE A 93 -3.42 20.52 1.43
CA ILE A 93 -4.04 19.36 2.11
C ILE A 93 -4.91 18.56 1.13
N ASN A 94 -5.72 19.25 0.33
CA ASN A 94 -6.60 18.61 -0.66
C ASN A 94 -5.79 17.89 -1.73
N ASN A 95 -4.78 18.55 -2.31
CA ASN A 95 -3.90 17.92 -3.31
C ASN A 95 -3.21 16.67 -2.76
N MET A 96 -2.68 16.74 -1.53
CA MET A 96 -2.08 15.56 -0.89
C MET A 96 -3.13 14.46 -0.62
N SER A 97 -4.32 14.83 -0.14
CA SER A 97 -5.40 13.87 0.14
C SER A 97 -5.83 13.15 -1.13
N GLU A 98 -5.97 13.87 -2.25
CA GLU A 98 -6.26 13.32 -3.57
C GLU A 98 -5.19 12.35 -4.04
N ASP A 99 -3.90 12.72 -3.96
CA ASP A 99 -2.77 11.86 -4.33
C ASP A 99 -2.71 10.58 -3.49
N PHE A 100 -2.95 10.69 -2.17
CA PHE A 100 -3.04 9.55 -1.28
C PHE A 100 -4.21 8.64 -1.66
N ARG A 101 -5.40 9.21 -1.91
CA ARG A 101 -6.61 8.45 -2.27
C ARG A 101 -6.42 7.72 -3.60
N ALA A 102 -5.81 8.36 -4.60
CA ALA A 102 -5.44 7.73 -5.87
C ALA A 102 -4.49 6.54 -5.67
N THR A 103 -3.48 6.69 -4.80
CA THR A 103 -2.55 5.60 -4.48
C THR A 103 -3.26 4.45 -3.76
N LEU A 104 -4.14 4.75 -2.81
CA LEU A 104 -4.91 3.72 -2.09
C LEU A 104 -5.86 2.96 -3.01
N ASP A 105 -6.49 3.64 -3.97
CA ASP A 105 -7.35 2.99 -4.97
C ASP A 105 -6.56 2.03 -5.86
N VAL A 106 -5.35 2.40 -6.27
CA VAL A 106 -4.45 1.48 -7.01
C VAL A 106 -4.16 0.23 -6.17
N VAL A 107 -3.75 0.39 -4.91
CA VAL A 107 -3.43 -0.75 -4.03
C VAL A 107 -4.66 -1.63 -3.78
N ARG A 108 -5.84 -1.03 -3.58
CA ARG A 108 -7.11 -1.77 -3.42
C ARG A 108 -7.43 -2.61 -4.66
N ASN A 109 -7.24 -2.04 -5.85
CA ASN A 109 -7.45 -2.76 -7.12
C ASN A 109 -6.45 -3.90 -7.32
N GLU A 110 -5.17 -3.70 -6.97
CA GLU A 110 -4.16 -4.75 -7.03
C GLU A 110 -4.47 -5.92 -6.08
N ILE A 111 -4.92 -5.63 -4.86
CA ILE A 111 -5.34 -6.68 -3.91
C ILE A 111 -6.54 -7.46 -4.47
N ALA A 112 -7.51 -6.76 -5.07
CA ALA A 112 -8.65 -7.41 -5.72
C ALA A 112 -8.20 -8.32 -6.88
N ASP A 113 -7.27 -7.87 -7.73
CA ASP A 113 -6.69 -8.70 -8.79
C ASP A 113 -6.02 -9.96 -8.21
N VAL A 114 -5.13 -9.78 -7.23
CA VAL A 114 -4.44 -10.90 -6.58
C VAL A 114 -5.43 -11.88 -5.96
N ASN A 115 -6.48 -11.40 -5.30
CA ASN A 115 -7.51 -12.23 -4.69
C ASN A 115 -8.33 -13.03 -5.73
N THR A 116 -8.70 -12.40 -6.85
CA THR A 116 -9.38 -13.11 -7.95
C THR A 116 -8.48 -14.19 -8.56
N ARG A 117 -7.20 -13.89 -8.81
CA ARG A 117 -6.22 -14.85 -9.33
C ARG A 117 -5.99 -16.01 -8.38
N LEU A 118 -5.88 -15.74 -7.07
CA LEU A 118 -5.79 -16.76 -6.03
C LEU A 118 -7.03 -17.66 -6.04
N SER A 119 -8.22 -17.07 -6.06
CA SER A 119 -9.50 -17.79 -6.10
C SER A 119 -9.63 -18.70 -7.33
N LEU A 120 -9.24 -18.19 -8.51
CA LEU A 120 -9.21 -18.97 -9.75
C LEU A 120 -8.23 -20.13 -9.65
N THR A 121 -7.05 -19.90 -9.07
CA THR A 121 -6.02 -20.92 -8.87
C THR A 121 -6.49 -22.00 -7.90
N MET A 122 -7.11 -21.62 -6.78
CA MET A 122 -7.71 -22.57 -5.83
C MET A 122 -8.78 -23.42 -6.50
N ARG A 123 -9.65 -22.81 -7.32
CA ARG A 123 -10.69 -23.52 -8.07
C ARG A 123 -10.11 -24.47 -9.12
N ALA A 124 -9.08 -24.04 -9.85
CA ALA A 124 -8.40 -24.88 -10.82
C ALA A 124 -7.69 -26.07 -10.15
N ILE A 125 -7.11 -25.88 -8.97
CA ILE A 125 -6.53 -26.94 -8.14
C ILE A 125 -7.62 -27.90 -7.68
N ALA A 126 -8.71 -27.39 -7.10
CA ALA A 126 -9.83 -28.22 -6.63
C ALA A 126 -10.45 -29.06 -7.76
N ASN A 127 -10.56 -28.50 -8.97
CA ASN A 127 -11.11 -29.19 -10.13
C ASN A 127 -10.12 -30.17 -10.79
N GLN A 128 -8.82 -30.08 -10.50
CA GLN A 128 -7.78 -30.95 -11.07
C GLN A 128 -7.30 -32.04 -10.12
N VAL A 129 -7.67 -32.00 -8.83
CA VAL A 129 -7.34 -33.04 -7.85
C VAL A 129 -8.30 -34.24 -8.06
N PRO A 130 -7.82 -35.39 -8.57
CA PRO A 130 -8.54 -36.64 -8.36
C PRO A 130 -8.60 -36.89 -6.86
N VAL A 131 -9.63 -37.57 -6.38
CA VAL A 131 -9.78 -38.00 -4.97
C VAL A 131 -8.51 -38.74 -4.52
N GLY A 132 -7.51 -38.02 -4.01
CA GLY A 132 -6.17 -38.56 -3.74
C GLY A 132 -5.00 -37.63 -4.10
N GLY A 133 -4.76 -36.62 -3.24
CA GLY A 133 -3.43 -36.13 -2.82
C GLY A 133 -2.37 -35.70 -3.86
N ALA A 134 -2.08 -34.39 -3.86
CA ALA A 134 -0.93 -33.67 -4.47
C ALA A 134 -1.07 -33.26 -5.95
N VAL A 135 -1.20 -31.95 -6.18
CA VAL A 135 -1.06 -31.34 -7.51
C VAL A 135 0.44 -31.22 -7.85
N PRO A 136 0.94 -31.89 -8.90
CA PRO A 136 2.33 -31.75 -9.30
C PRO A 136 2.59 -30.35 -9.86
N VAL A 137 3.67 -29.70 -9.42
CA VAL A 137 4.17 -28.41 -9.93
C VAL A 137 4.28 -28.37 -11.47
N THR A 138 4.43 -29.55 -12.11
CA THR A 138 4.45 -29.70 -13.57
C THR A 138 3.14 -29.30 -14.26
N GLN A 139 2.00 -29.38 -13.57
CA GLN A 139 0.68 -29.02 -14.11
C GLN A 139 0.45 -27.50 -14.03
N TYR A 140 1.01 -26.83 -13.03
CA TYR A 140 1.01 -25.38 -12.92
C TYR A 140 1.69 -24.72 -14.12
N PHE A 141 2.89 -25.20 -14.51
CA PHE A 141 3.64 -24.65 -15.65
C PHE A 141 2.93 -24.81 -17.00
N LYS A 142 2.16 -25.89 -17.17
CA LYS A 142 1.36 -26.11 -18.39
C LYS A 142 0.20 -25.13 -18.51
N ALA A 143 -0.37 -24.68 -17.40
CA ALA A 143 -1.50 -23.74 -17.38
C ALA A 143 -1.07 -22.27 -17.50
N THR A 144 0.17 -21.93 -17.12
CA THR A 144 0.66 -20.55 -17.05
C THR A 144 1.45 -20.07 -18.26
N ASN A 145 1.67 -20.90 -19.29
CA ASN A 145 2.51 -20.58 -20.46
C ASN A 145 3.88 -19.98 -20.09
N THR A 146 4.45 -20.34 -18.92
CA THR A 146 5.76 -19.82 -18.49
C THR A 146 6.85 -20.44 -19.37
N VAL A 147 7.41 -19.66 -20.31
CA VAL A 147 8.19 -20.21 -21.44
C VAL A 147 9.67 -20.48 -21.09
N THR A 148 10.25 -19.77 -20.12
CA THR A 148 11.69 -19.90 -19.81
C THR A 148 11.96 -20.90 -18.68
N GLU A 149 12.93 -21.79 -18.89
CA GLU A 149 13.32 -22.82 -17.90
C GLU A 149 13.85 -22.20 -16.58
N GLU A 150 14.54 -21.07 -16.67
CA GLU A 150 15.00 -20.31 -15.50
C GLU A 150 13.85 -19.79 -14.63
N ALA A 151 12.77 -19.28 -15.24
CA ALA A 151 11.59 -18.85 -14.51
C ALA A 151 10.87 -20.05 -13.88
N LYS A 152 10.90 -21.22 -14.54
CA LYS A 152 10.35 -22.46 -13.96
C LYS A 152 11.17 -22.93 -12.76
N VAL A 153 12.49 -22.88 -12.82
CA VAL A 153 13.37 -23.21 -11.67
C VAL A 153 13.15 -22.23 -10.52
N THR A 154 13.14 -20.93 -10.82
CA THR A 154 12.89 -19.88 -9.82
C THR A 154 11.54 -20.09 -9.13
N LEU A 155 10.49 -20.31 -9.91
CA LEU A 155 9.17 -20.53 -9.34
C LEU A 155 9.09 -21.84 -8.54
N ALA A 156 9.61 -22.95 -9.08
CA ALA A 156 9.60 -24.24 -8.39
C ALA A 156 10.37 -24.18 -7.05
N THR A 157 11.47 -23.43 -7.01
CA THR A 157 12.32 -23.29 -5.82
C THR A 157 11.69 -22.39 -4.75
N MET A 158 10.89 -21.40 -5.15
CA MET A 158 10.07 -20.62 -4.22
C MET A 158 9.06 -21.49 -3.44
N TYR A 159 8.62 -22.61 -4.02
CA TYR A 159 7.68 -23.55 -3.40
C TYR A 159 8.35 -24.73 -2.65
N LEU A 160 9.68 -24.76 -2.53
CA LEU A 160 10.35 -25.77 -1.69
C LEU A 160 10.04 -25.53 -0.21
N CYS A 161 9.84 -26.62 0.53
CA CYS A 161 9.50 -26.61 1.96
C CYS A 161 10.63 -27.24 2.79
N GLU A 162 10.73 -26.82 4.06
CA GLU A 162 11.58 -27.44 5.09
C GLU A 162 13.03 -27.69 4.62
N ASP A 163 13.50 -28.94 4.70
CA ASP A 163 14.87 -29.34 4.37
C ASP A 163 15.21 -29.10 2.89
N ALA A 164 14.23 -29.19 1.99
CA ALA A 164 14.44 -28.91 0.57
C ALA A 164 14.74 -27.43 0.32
N LYS A 165 14.16 -26.52 1.11
CA LYS A 165 14.46 -25.08 1.03
C LYS A 165 15.85 -24.76 1.57
N LEU A 166 16.27 -25.43 2.65
CA LEU A 166 17.63 -25.28 3.20
C LEU A 166 18.68 -25.82 2.21
N TRP A 167 18.43 -27.00 1.63
CA TRP A 167 19.28 -27.58 0.59
C TRP A 167 19.42 -26.64 -0.62
N TRP A 168 18.32 -26.05 -1.09
CA TRP A 168 18.35 -25.11 -2.22
C TRP A 168 19.21 -23.87 -1.93
N ARG A 169 19.21 -23.34 -0.70
CA ARG A 169 20.08 -22.20 -0.35
C ARG A 169 21.57 -22.54 -0.50
N SER A 170 21.96 -23.75 -0.12
CA SER A 170 23.34 -24.23 -0.31
C SER A 170 23.67 -24.36 -1.80
N ARG A 171 22.77 -24.94 -2.60
CA ARG A 171 23.00 -25.09 -4.05
C ARG A 171 22.93 -23.80 -4.83
N HIS A 172 22.11 -22.84 -4.41
CA HIS A 172 22.07 -21.53 -5.05
C HIS A 172 23.41 -20.79 -4.90
N MET A 173 24.11 -20.93 -3.77
CA MET A 173 25.45 -20.39 -3.59
C MET A 173 26.47 -21.05 -4.54
N ASP A 174 26.41 -22.38 -4.66
CA ASP A 174 27.27 -23.11 -5.60
C ASP A 174 27.02 -22.68 -7.06
N ILE A 175 25.78 -22.36 -7.45
CA ILE A 175 25.44 -21.84 -8.79
C ILE A 175 26.02 -20.45 -9.01
N GLN A 176 25.90 -19.54 -8.03
CA GLN A 176 26.46 -18.19 -8.10
C GLN A 176 27.99 -18.20 -8.20
N GLU A 177 28.63 -19.20 -7.60
CA GLU A 177 30.08 -19.39 -7.66
C GLU A 177 30.53 -20.23 -8.86
N GLY A 178 29.61 -20.62 -9.76
CA GLY A 178 29.90 -21.40 -10.96
C GLY A 178 30.30 -22.85 -10.70
N ARG A 179 30.07 -23.38 -9.50
CA ARG A 179 30.43 -24.75 -9.08
C ARG A 179 29.41 -25.80 -9.53
N CYS A 180 28.15 -25.41 -9.78
CA CYS A 180 27.12 -26.29 -10.34
C CYS A 180 26.10 -25.54 -11.20
N THR A 181 25.37 -26.25 -12.05
CA THR A 181 24.37 -25.68 -12.98
C THR A 181 23.02 -26.36 -12.78
N ILE A 182 22.02 -25.60 -12.29
CA ILE A 182 20.61 -26.02 -12.21
C ILE A 182 19.76 -24.94 -12.91
N ASP A 183 19.79 -24.95 -14.24
CA ASP A 183 19.13 -23.97 -15.12
C ASP A 183 17.81 -24.47 -15.72
N THR A 184 17.53 -25.78 -15.57
CA THR A 184 16.31 -26.42 -16.07
C THR A 184 15.54 -27.13 -14.97
N LEU A 185 14.22 -27.18 -15.14
CA LEU A 185 13.32 -27.79 -14.15
C LEU A 185 13.59 -29.31 -13.99
N ASP A 186 14.00 -29.99 -15.05
CA ASP A 186 14.29 -31.43 -14.99
C ASP A 186 15.58 -31.75 -14.24
N VAL A 187 16.61 -30.89 -14.36
CA VAL A 187 17.83 -30.99 -13.54
C VAL A 187 17.49 -30.78 -12.07
N LEU A 188 16.67 -29.76 -11.76
CA LEU A 188 16.19 -29.52 -10.39
C LEU A 188 15.46 -30.75 -9.81
N LYS A 189 14.54 -31.37 -10.57
CA LYS A 189 13.83 -32.58 -10.13
C LYS A 189 14.78 -33.75 -9.87
N LYS A 190 15.79 -33.93 -10.73
CA LYS A 190 16.77 -35.03 -10.60
C LYS A 190 17.64 -34.87 -9.35
N GLU A 191 18.14 -33.66 -9.11
CA GLU A 191 18.92 -33.33 -7.92
C GLU A 191 18.10 -33.50 -6.64
N LEU A 192 16.86 -33.01 -6.60
CA LEU A 192 15.96 -33.20 -5.47
C LEU A 192 15.67 -34.69 -5.20
N ARG A 193 15.47 -35.49 -6.24
CA ARG A 193 15.31 -36.94 -6.10
C ARG A 193 16.56 -37.59 -5.55
N SER A 194 17.74 -37.27 -6.08
CA SER A 194 19.01 -37.79 -5.59
C SER A 194 19.25 -37.47 -4.12
N GLN A 195 18.93 -36.25 -3.70
CA GLN A 195 19.16 -35.77 -2.34
C GLN A 195 18.19 -36.34 -1.30
N PHE A 196 16.89 -36.38 -1.63
CA PHE A 196 15.82 -36.72 -0.67
C PHE A 196 15.26 -38.13 -0.86
N PHE A 197 15.56 -38.77 -1.99
CA PHE A 197 15.10 -40.11 -2.36
C PHE A 197 16.26 -40.90 -3.02
N PRO A 198 17.36 -41.19 -2.30
CA PRO A 198 18.44 -41.97 -2.85
C PRO A 198 17.90 -43.35 -3.27
N GLU A 199 18.17 -43.75 -4.51
CA GLU A 199 17.57 -44.91 -5.20
C GLU A 199 17.94 -46.29 -4.59
N ASN A 200 18.57 -46.31 -3.42
CA ASN A 200 19.11 -47.52 -2.79
C ASN A 200 18.66 -47.63 -1.34
N VAL A 201 17.51 -48.25 -1.10
CA VAL A 201 17.33 -49.08 0.10
C VAL A 201 17.08 -50.51 -0.36
N GLU A 202 18.12 -51.14 -0.92
CA GLU A 202 18.24 -52.60 -0.84
C GLU A 202 18.44 -52.94 0.65
N ILE A 203 17.34 -53.12 1.37
CA ILE A 203 17.36 -53.79 2.66
C ILE A 203 17.64 -55.27 2.38
N LEU A 204 18.92 -55.63 2.25
CA LEU A 204 19.34 -56.98 2.61
C LEU A 204 19.16 -57.10 4.13
N ALA A 205 17.96 -57.53 4.53
CA ALA A 205 17.71 -58.00 5.88
C ALA A 205 18.62 -59.21 6.13
N ARG A 206 19.49 -59.10 7.13
CA ARG A 206 20.28 -60.20 7.67
C ARG A 206 20.05 -60.28 9.17
#